data_AF-A0A392PCF8-F1
#
_entry.id   AF-A0A392PCF8-F1
#
_cell.length_a   1.000
_cell.length_b   1.000
_cell.length_c   1.000
_cell.angle_alpha   90.00
_cell.angle_beta   90.00
_cell.angle_gamma   90.00
#
_symmetry.space_group_name_H-M   'P 1'
#
loop_
_entity.id
_entity.type
_entity.pdbx_description
1 polymer ?
#
loop_
_entity_poly.entity_id
_entity_poly.type
_entity_poly.pdbx_seq_one_letter_code
_entity_poly.pdbx_strand_id
1 'polypeptide(L)'
;MNLAGHCNPSIANSCTKFSSEIKDCQSKGIKVLVSIGGGIGSYSLSSIEDARNVSTFLWNTFLGGKSSSRPLGDAVLDGIDFDIELATAAAGSGFIPADVLTSKILPVIKKSRKYGGVMLWSRFHDLQTG
;
A
#
# COMPACT_ATOMS: atom_id res chain seq x y z
N MET A 1 -5.28 -9.27 -5.59
CA MET A 1 -3.82 -9.17 -5.70
C MET A 1 -3.46 -9.19 -7.18
N ASN A 2 -2.71 -8.21 -7.69
CA ASN A 2 -2.23 -8.22 -9.08
C ASN A 2 -0.74 -7.88 -9.08
N LEU A 3 0.09 -8.82 -9.50
CA LEU A 3 1.54 -8.68 -9.58
C LEU A 3 2.00 -8.76 -11.04
N ALA A 4 1.22 -8.15 -11.95
CA ALA A 4 1.49 -7.89 -13.36
C ALA A 4 2.05 -9.10 -14.16
N GLY A 5 1.67 -10.33 -13.79
CA GLY A 5 2.17 -11.56 -14.40
C GLY A 5 3.52 -12.06 -13.85
N HIS A 6 4.15 -11.35 -12.92
CA HIS A 6 5.37 -11.78 -12.25
C HIS A 6 5.15 -12.93 -11.26
N CYS A 7 3.93 -13.16 -10.80
CA CYS A 7 3.48 -14.39 -10.14
C CYS A 7 1.96 -14.52 -10.22
N ASN A 8 1.42 -15.67 -9.78
CA ASN A 8 -0.03 -15.91 -9.73
C ASN A 8 -0.52 -16.04 -8.28
N PRO A 9 -1.20 -15.02 -7.72
CA PRO A 9 -1.72 -15.04 -6.35
C PRO A 9 -2.56 -16.27 -5.98
N SER A 10 -3.23 -16.84 -6.96
CA SER A 10 -4.15 -17.96 -6.80
C SER A 10 -3.44 -19.31 -6.74
N ILE A 11 -2.14 -19.34 -7.06
CA ILE A 11 -1.30 -20.54 -6.97
C ILE A 11 -0.44 -20.44 -5.72
N ALA A 12 -0.59 -21.43 -4.82
CA ALA A 12 0.17 -21.51 -3.59
C ALA A 12 1.68 -21.38 -3.86
N ASN A 13 2.35 -20.55 -3.06
CA ASN A 13 3.78 -20.27 -3.11
C ASN A 13 4.32 -19.63 -4.41
N SER A 14 3.49 -19.28 -5.40
CA SER A 14 4.02 -18.69 -6.64
C SER A 14 4.67 -17.31 -6.45
N CYS A 15 4.24 -16.59 -5.40
CA CYS A 15 4.68 -15.23 -5.09
C CYS A 15 5.67 -15.18 -3.92
N THR A 16 6.04 -16.31 -3.31
CA THR A 16 6.94 -16.33 -2.14
C THR A 16 8.38 -15.98 -2.50
N LYS A 17 8.76 -16.07 -3.78
CA LYS A 17 10.05 -15.57 -4.28
C LYS A 17 10.32 -14.11 -3.91
N PHE A 18 9.25 -13.30 -3.81
CA PHE A 18 9.38 -11.92 -3.40
C PHE A 18 9.82 -11.78 -1.93
N SER A 19 9.67 -12.80 -1.08
CA SER A 19 10.07 -12.73 0.32
C SER A 19 11.55 -12.37 0.48
N SER A 20 12.44 -13.04 -0.25
CA SER A 20 13.88 -12.76 -0.21
C SER A 20 14.22 -11.42 -0.81
N GLU A 21 13.55 -11.00 -1.89
CA GLU A 21 13.77 -9.71 -2.54
C GLU A 21 13.34 -8.54 -1.64
N ILE A 22 12.20 -8.68 -0.95
CA ILE A 22 11.72 -7.72 0.04
C ILE A 22 12.75 -7.57 1.16
N LYS A 23 13.22 -8.69 1.73
CA LYS A 23 14.21 -8.68 2.81
C LYS A 23 15.55 -8.08 2.37
N ASP A 24 15.96 -8.32 1.12
CA ASP A 24 17.16 -7.70 0.54
C ASP A 24 17.02 -6.17 0.47
N CYS A 25 15.89 -5.66 -0.04
CA CYS A 25 15.58 -4.23 -0.03
C CYS A 25 15.61 -3.65 1.40
N GLN A 26 14.98 -4.33 2.35
CA GLN A 26 14.94 -3.91 3.75
C GLN A 26 16.34 -3.88 4.38
N SER A 27 17.21 -4.84 4.05
CA SER A 27 18.60 -4.87 4.51
C SER A 27 19.42 -3.66 4.05
N LYS A 28 19.01 -3.04 2.93
CA LYS A 28 19.58 -1.81 2.36
C LYS A 28 18.92 -0.54 2.92
N GLY A 29 18.05 -0.66 3.93
CA GLY A 29 17.33 0.46 4.53
C GLY A 29 16.14 0.96 3.71
N ILE A 30 15.75 0.25 2.64
CA ILE A 30 14.62 0.62 1.78
C ILE A 30 13.33 0.11 2.41
N LYS A 31 12.32 0.99 2.47
CA LYS A 31 10.99 0.64 2.98
C LYS A 31 10.16 -0.01 1.90
N VAL A 32 9.58 -1.16 2.20
CA VAL A 32 8.72 -1.89 1.26
C VAL A 32 7.30 -1.92 1.80
N LEU A 33 6.36 -1.40 1.01
CA LEU A 33 4.95 -1.31 1.35
C LEU A 33 4.13 -2.14 0.35
N VAL A 34 2.98 -2.64 0.79
CA VAL A 34 1.95 -3.15 -0.13
C VAL A 34 0.95 -2.03 -0.38
N SER A 35 0.69 -1.75 -1.66
CA SER A 35 -0.33 -0.79 -2.06
C SER A 35 -1.68 -1.48 -2.26
N ILE A 36 -2.75 -0.83 -1.83
CA ILE A 36 -4.14 -1.28 -1.94
C ILE A 36 -4.90 -0.28 -2.79
N GLY A 37 -5.50 -0.78 -3.86
CA GLY A 37 -6.30 0.01 -4.79
C GLY A 37 -5.79 -0.17 -6.21
N GLY A 38 -5.43 0.94 -6.86
CA GLY A 38 -5.04 0.99 -8.26
C GLY A 38 -6.23 1.17 -9.22
N GLY A 39 -6.02 1.73 -10.40
CA GLY A 39 -7.08 2.03 -11.37
C GLY A 39 -7.86 0.85 -11.99
N ILE A 40 -7.62 -0.40 -11.57
CA ILE A 40 -8.32 -1.60 -12.11
C ILE A 40 -9.03 -2.37 -11.00
N GLY A 41 -10.29 -2.73 -11.27
CA GLY A 41 -11.12 -3.57 -10.40
C GLY A 41 -12.24 -2.79 -9.75
N SER A 42 -12.81 -3.34 -8.69
CA SER A 42 -13.82 -2.66 -7.88
C SER A 42 -13.55 -2.96 -6.42
N TYR A 43 -13.34 -1.91 -5.63
CA TYR A 43 -13.04 -2.01 -4.21
C TYR A 43 -13.73 -0.86 -3.47
N SER A 44 -14.28 -1.16 -2.31
CA SER A 44 -14.89 -0.18 -1.42
C SER A 44 -14.88 -0.71 0.01
N LEU A 45 -14.98 0.21 0.98
CA LEU A 45 -15.26 -0.11 2.36
C LEU A 45 -16.69 0.34 2.63
N SER A 46 -17.60 -0.59 2.93
CA SER A 46 -19.02 -0.28 3.08
C SER A 46 -19.42 0.02 4.53
N SER A 47 -18.55 -0.29 5.49
CA SER A 47 -18.78 -0.06 6.91
C SER A 47 -17.49 0.05 7.73
N ILE A 48 -17.62 0.53 8.96
CA ILE A 48 -16.52 0.50 9.96
C ILE A 48 -16.07 -0.94 10.22
N GLU A 49 -17.00 -1.90 10.19
CA GLU A 49 -16.67 -3.31 10.43
C GLU A 49 -15.86 -3.90 9.28
N ASP A 50 -16.18 -3.55 8.03
CA ASP A 50 -15.34 -3.90 6.88
C ASP A 50 -13.94 -3.34 7.01
N ALA A 51 -13.82 -2.07 7.44
CA ALA A 51 -12.52 -1.44 7.65
C ALA A 51 -11.69 -2.17 8.73
N ARG A 52 -12.33 -2.64 9.81
CA ARG A 52 -11.66 -3.46 10.84
C ARG A 52 -11.24 -4.83 10.31
N ASN A 53 -12.10 -5.48 9.54
CA ASN A 53 -11.82 -6.79 8.93
C ASN A 53 -10.65 -6.69 7.95
N VAL A 54 -10.66 -5.68 7.08
CA VAL A 54 -9.55 -5.39 6.15
C VAL A 54 -8.28 -5.07 6.92
N SER A 55 -8.33 -4.24 7.95
CA SER A 55 -7.16 -3.91 8.78
C SER A 55 -6.56 -5.16 9.44
N THR A 56 -7.40 -6.04 9.97
CA THR A 56 -6.99 -7.31 10.59
C THR A 56 -6.36 -8.25 9.55
N PHE A 57 -6.98 -8.36 8.37
CA PHE A 57 -6.46 -9.14 7.26
C PHE A 57 -5.07 -8.66 6.83
N LEU A 58 -4.89 -7.34 6.63
CA LEU A 58 -3.60 -6.75 6.25
C LEU A 58 -2.53 -6.99 7.30
N TRP A 59 -2.88 -6.79 8.57
CA TRP A 59 -1.98 -7.03 9.69
C TRP A 59 -1.46 -8.47 9.72
N ASN A 60 -2.38 -9.44 9.61
CA ASN A 60 -2.06 -10.87 9.67
C ASN A 60 -1.36 -11.40 8.42
N THR A 61 -1.64 -10.83 7.25
CA THR A 61 -1.17 -11.33 5.96
C THR A 61 0.17 -10.72 5.54
N PHE A 62 0.39 -9.42 5.79
CA PHE A 62 1.53 -8.68 5.26
C PHE A 62 2.42 -8.04 6.32
N LEU A 63 1.87 -7.76 7.50
CA LEU A 63 2.59 -7.10 8.59
C LEU A 63 2.92 -8.10 9.71
N GLY A 64 2.93 -7.64 10.96
CA GLY A 64 3.45 -8.38 12.13
C GLY A 64 2.50 -9.41 12.73
N GLY A 65 1.30 -9.60 12.17
CA GLY A 65 0.38 -10.65 12.59
C GLY A 65 0.74 -12.03 12.03
N LYS A 66 -0.14 -13.00 12.25
CA LYS A 66 0.05 -14.39 11.80
C LYS A 66 -1.12 -14.85 10.94
N SER A 67 -0.82 -15.59 9.88
CA SER A 67 -1.78 -16.22 8.98
C SER A 67 -1.22 -17.56 8.50
N SER A 68 -2.10 -18.54 8.27
CA SER A 68 -1.73 -19.81 7.64
C SER A 68 -1.35 -19.65 6.16
N SER A 69 -1.77 -18.56 5.54
CA SER A 69 -1.44 -18.21 4.16
C SER A 69 -0.89 -16.79 4.10
N ARG A 70 0.38 -16.66 3.71
CA ARG A 70 1.06 -15.39 3.43
C ARG A 70 1.61 -15.41 2.00
N PRO A 71 1.01 -14.66 1.07
CA PRO A 71 1.33 -14.77 -0.35
C PRO A 71 2.77 -14.35 -0.69
N LEU A 72 3.34 -13.43 0.10
CA LEU A 72 4.73 -12.97 -0.04
C LEU A 72 5.68 -13.71 0.91
N GLY A 73 5.30 -14.91 1.37
CA GLY A 73 6.09 -15.71 2.31
C GLY A 73 6.16 -15.08 3.70
N ASP A 74 7.30 -15.27 4.35
CA ASP A 74 7.56 -14.83 5.73
C ASP A 74 8.09 -13.39 5.84
N ALA A 75 8.18 -12.65 4.74
CA ALA A 75 8.50 -11.24 4.77
C ALA A 75 7.43 -10.44 5.53
N VAL A 76 7.90 -9.48 6.35
CA VAL A 76 7.06 -8.52 7.08
C VAL A 76 7.30 -7.15 6.47
N LEU A 77 6.27 -6.55 5.88
CA LEU A 77 6.37 -5.27 5.20
C LEU A 77 6.50 -4.11 6.19
N ASP A 78 7.02 -2.98 5.70
CA ASP A 78 7.22 -1.77 6.50
C ASP A 78 5.93 -0.94 6.66
N GLY A 79 4.93 -1.14 5.79
CA GLY A 79 3.69 -0.41 5.82
C GLY A 79 2.68 -0.82 4.75
N ILE A 80 1.55 -0.11 4.77
CA ILE A 80 0.47 -0.19 3.78
C ILE A 80 0.38 1.16 3.10
N ASP A 81 0.24 1.13 1.78
CA ASP A 81 -0.11 2.27 0.95
C ASP A 81 -1.57 2.13 0.49
N PHE A 82 -2.35 3.21 0.54
CA PHE A 82 -3.77 3.21 0.18
C PHE A 82 -3.95 4.08 -1.06
N ASP A 83 -3.81 3.46 -2.23
CA ASP A 83 -3.93 4.07 -3.55
C ASP A 83 -5.37 3.93 -4.08
N ILE A 84 -6.31 4.56 -3.36
CA ILE A 84 -7.74 4.42 -3.62
C ILE A 84 -8.18 5.44 -4.69
N GLU A 85 -7.99 5.07 -5.95
CA GLU A 85 -8.26 5.94 -7.11
C GLU A 85 -9.75 6.02 -7.47
N LEU A 86 -10.53 4.96 -7.22
CA LEU A 86 -11.94 4.88 -7.62
C LEU A 86 -12.93 5.47 -6.59
N ALA A 87 -12.44 6.20 -5.59
CA ALA A 87 -13.29 6.89 -4.63
C ALA A 87 -13.76 8.23 -5.19
N THR A 88 -15.04 8.31 -5.58
CA THR A 88 -15.67 9.49 -6.19
C THR A 88 -15.55 10.78 -5.34
N ALA A 89 -15.32 10.64 -4.03
CA ALA A 89 -15.13 11.77 -3.11
C ALA A 89 -13.69 12.32 -3.07
N ALA A 90 -12.69 11.57 -3.54
CA ALA A 90 -11.26 11.91 -3.41
C ALA A 90 -10.71 12.72 -4.59
N ALA A 91 -11.24 12.50 -5.81
CA ALA A 91 -10.70 13.08 -7.05
C ALA A 91 -10.72 14.62 -7.10
N GLY A 92 -11.63 15.28 -6.37
CA GLY A 92 -11.77 16.73 -6.39
C GLY A 92 -10.96 17.52 -5.34
N SER A 93 -10.55 16.89 -4.23
CA SER A 93 -9.95 17.60 -3.08
C SER A 93 -8.66 16.98 -2.52
N GLY A 94 -8.19 15.86 -3.07
CA GLY A 94 -7.02 15.13 -2.57
C GLY A 94 -5.64 15.76 -2.87
N PHE A 95 -5.57 16.80 -3.70
CA PHE A 95 -4.29 17.42 -4.04
C PHE A 95 -3.71 18.25 -2.89
N ILE A 96 -2.48 17.92 -2.48
CA ILE A 96 -1.72 18.68 -1.48
C ILE A 96 -0.64 19.50 -2.20
N PRO A 97 -0.70 20.84 -2.15
CA PRO A 97 0.36 21.71 -2.67
C PRO A 97 1.74 21.42 -2.06
N ALA A 98 2.80 21.58 -2.86
CA ALA A 98 4.17 21.24 -2.44
C ALA A 98 4.67 22.07 -1.25
N ASP A 99 4.25 23.34 -1.15
CA ASP A 99 4.55 24.22 -0.02
C ASP A 99 3.84 23.74 1.26
N VAL A 100 2.58 23.30 1.18
CA VAL A 100 1.86 22.69 2.30
C VAL A 100 2.52 21.39 2.74
N LEU A 101 2.89 20.53 1.78
CA LEU A 101 3.60 19.28 2.06
C LEU A 101 4.90 19.54 2.81
N THR A 102 5.75 20.44 2.30
CA THR A 102 7.09 20.67 2.86
C THR A 102 7.07 21.44 4.18
N SER A 103 6.19 22.44 4.33
CA SER A 103 6.17 23.30 5.52
C SER A 103 5.28 22.79 6.66
N LYS A 104 4.20 22.05 6.37
CA LYS A 104 3.21 21.64 7.39
C LYS A 104 3.20 20.15 7.67
N ILE A 105 3.35 19.32 6.64
CA ILE A 105 3.17 17.86 6.77
C ILE A 105 4.49 17.16 7.09
N LEU A 106 5.50 17.33 6.23
CA LEU A 106 6.79 16.64 6.37
C LEU A 106 7.48 16.84 7.73
N PRO A 107 7.47 18.03 8.36
CA PRO A 107 8.10 18.23 9.68
C PRO A 107 7.46 17.39 10.80
N VAL A 108 6.18 17.05 10.67
CA VAL A 108 5.46 16.21 11.64
C VAL A 108 5.70 14.74 11.35
N ILE A 109 5.45 14.30 10.11
CA ILE A 109 5.47 12.87 9.79
C ILE A 109 6.89 12.29 9.72
N LYS A 110 7.92 13.08 9.34
CA LYS A 110 9.32 12.63 9.33
C LYS A 110 9.86 12.25 10.71
N LYS A 111 9.18 12.65 11.80
CA LYS A 111 9.54 12.25 13.17
C LYS A 111 9.17 10.78 13.46
N SER A 112 8.24 10.22 12.70
CA SER A 112 7.85 8.82 12.85
C SER A 112 8.93 7.90 12.31
N ARG A 113 9.32 6.88 13.10
CA ARG A 113 10.20 5.79 12.62
C ARG A 113 9.57 4.95 11.49
N LYS A 114 8.30 5.19 11.18
CA LYS A 114 7.54 4.52 10.11
C LYS A 114 7.41 5.37 8.84
N TYR A 115 7.96 6.58 8.81
CA TYR A 115 7.97 7.39 7.60
C TYR A 115 8.80 6.72 6.50
N GLY A 116 8.14 6.35 5.39
CA GLY A 116 8.75 5.62 4.28
C GLY A 116 9.19 6.49 3.09
N GLY A 117 8.70 7.73 2.99
CA GLY A 117 8.99 8.63 1.87
C GLY A 117 7.75 9.40 1.42
N VAL A 118 7.89 10.13 0.31
CA VAL A 118 6.78 10.75 -0.44
C VAL A 118 6.64 9.98 -1.74
N MET A 119 5.43 9.50 -2.05
CA MET A 119 5.09 8.99 -3.37
C MET A 119 4.53 10.14 -4.22
N LEU A 120 4.99 10.25 -5.46
CA LEU A 120 4.44 11.19 -6.43
C LEU A 120 3.47 10.44 -7.33
N TRP A 121 2.28 11.00 -7.52
CA TRP A 121 1.24 10.48 -8.39
C TRP A 121 0.82 11.52 -9.43
N SER A 122 0.36 11.07 -10.61
CA SER A 122 0.03 11.95 -11.73
C SER A 122 -1.40 12.48 -11.63
N ARG A 123 -1.55 13.72 -11.15
CA ARG A 123 -2.84 14.45 -11.14
C ARG A 123 -3.51 14.52 -12.52
N PHE A 124 -2.72 14.54 -13.60
CA PHE A 124 -3.26 14.56 -14.96
C PHE A 124 -4.09 13.32 -15.26
N HIS A 125 -3.66 12.14 -14.78
CA HIS A 125 -4.41 10.90 -14.96
C HIS A 125 -5.62 10.85 -14.02
N ASP A 126 -5.53 11.36 -12.79
CA ASP A 126 -6.69 11.47 -11.88
C ASP A 126 -7.86 12.22 -12.52
N LEU A 127 -7.59 13.29 -13.28
CA LEU A 127 -8.63 14.08 -13.95
C LEU A 127 -9.22 13.39 -15.19
N GLN A 128 -8.59 12.35 -15.71
CA GLN A 128 -9.00 11.66 -16.94
C GLN A 128 -9.69 10.33 -16.67
N THR A 129 -9.24 9.61 -15.64
CA THR A 129 -9.67 8.24 -15.36
C THR A 129 -10.34 8.08 -13.99
N GLY A 130 -10.37 9.13 -13.16
CA GLY A 130 -11.01 9.17 -11.84
C GLY A 130 -12.48 9.60 -11.87
#